data_AF-H3C7P0-F1
#
_entry.id   AF-H3C7P0-F1
#
_cell.length_a   1.000
_cell.length_b   1.000
_cell.length_c   1.000
_cell.angle_alpha   90.00
_cell.angle_beta   90.00
_cell.angle_gamma   90.00
#
_symmetry.space_group_name_H-M   'P 1'
#
loop_
_entity.id
_entity.type
_entity.pdbx_description
1 polymer ?
#
loop_
_entity_poly.entity_id
_entity_poly.type
_entity_poly.pdbx_seq_one_letter_code
_entity_poly.pdbx_strand_id
1 'polypeptide(L)'
;PVPGEVVQPALRGLHLGAEGRHRPVQNRGVPADRGRHPSSKRVDRPLAADWKKLESSREYRNGNALREYQLEGLNWLTFNWYNSRNCILADEMGLGKTIQSITFLYEMYMKSIEGPFLVIAPLSTIPNWEREFRTWTQLNVVVYHGSQASRKTIQAYEMYYRDAQVRRGG
;
A
#
# COMPACT_ATOMS: atom_id res chain seq x y z
N PRO A 1 17.67 -5.55 39.61
CA PRO A 1 16.88 -4.29 39.54
C PRO A 1 17.78 -3.12 39.11
N VAL A 2 17.66 -2.73 37.83
CA VAL A 2 18.14 -1.46 37.28
C VAL A 2 17.02 -0.98 36.34
N PRO A 3 16.49 0.25 36.47
CA PRO A 3 15.33 0.69 35.70
C PRO A 3 15.69 0.92 34.24
N GLY A 4 14.87 0.36 33.34
CA GLY A 4 15.02 0.48 31.90
C GLY A 4 14.86 1.93 31.44
N GLU A 5 15.94 2.46 30.85
CA GLU A 5 15.89 3.67 30.04
C GLU A 5 15.13 3.34 28.75
N VAL A 6 13.90 3.87 28.66
CA VAL A 6 13.07 3.78 27.46
C VAL A 6 13.65 4.72 26.43
N VAL A 7 14.60 4.23 25.64
CA VAL A 7 15.04 4.90 24.42
C VAL A 7 13.90 4.74 23.41
N GLN A 8 13.16 5.83 23.17
CA GLN A 8 12.21 5.93 22.06
C GLN A 8 12.94 5.58 20.76
N PRO A 9 12.48 4.59 19.96
CA PRO A 9 12.95 4.48 18.59
C PRO A 9 12.04 5.33 17.71
N ALA A 10 12.34 6.63 17.67
CA ALA A 10 12.16 7.36 16.43
C ALA A 10 13.31 6.92 15.52
N LEU A 11 13.07 6.04 14.56
CA LEU A 11 13.97 5.85 13.41
C LEU A 11 13.26 5.15 12.26
N ARG A 12 12.67 6.00 11.40
CA ARG A 12 12.56 5.74 9.96
C ARG A 12 13.96 5.44 9.42
N GLY A 13 14.06 4.38 8.62
CA GLY A 13 15.10 4.22 7.60
C GLY A 13 16.51 3.89 8.12
N LEU A 14 16.77 2.61 8.35
CA LEU A 14 18.14 2.08 8.24
C LEU A 14 18.30 1.47 6.84
N HIS A 15 18.87 2.25 5.92
CA HIS A 15 19.58 1.70 4.78
C HIS A 15 21.07 1.92 5.08
N LEU A 16 21.77 0.84 5.44
CA LEU A 16 23.23 0.83 5.55
C LEU A 16 23.81 0.79 4.14
N GLY A 17 24.15 1.95 3.61
CA GLY A 17 24.99 2.12 2.42
C GLY A 17 26.24 2.88 2.82
N ALA A 18 27.39 2.30 2.51
CA ALA A 18 28.71 2.85 2.82
C ALA A 18 28.97 4.19 2.12
N GLU A 19 29.76 5.02 2.80
CA GLU A 19 30.52 6.18 2.29
C GLU A 19 29.79 7.51 2.01
N GLY A 20 29.98 8.45 2.95
CA GLY A 20 30.59 9.76 2.66
C GLY A 20 29.80 10.81 1.89
N ARG A 21 29.00 11.62 2.61
CA ARG A 21 28.89 13.10 2.57
C ARG A 21 27.48 13.55 2.99
N HIS A 22 27.39 14.12 4.19
CA HIS A 22 26.14 14.62 4.77
C HIS A 22 25.72 15.94 4.13
N ARG A 23 24.60 15.92 3.39
CA ARG A 23 23.71 17.09 3.25
C ARG A 23 22.38 16.76 3.93
N PRO A 24 21.88 17.60 4.86
CA PRO A 24 20.57 17.37 5.45
C PRO A 24 19.49 17.60 4.39
N VAL A 25 18.79 16.54 4.00
CA VAL A 25 17.58 16.63 3.19
C VAL A 25 16.50 17.24 4.07
N GLN A 26 16.03 18.44 3.72
CA GLN A 26 14.91 19.10 4.38
C GLN A 26 13.68 18.20 4.34
N ASN A 27 13.27 17.80 5.54
CA ASN A 27 12.17 16.90 5.82
C ASN A 27 10.84 17.66 5.63
N ARG A 28 10.31 17.75 4.40
CA ARG A 28 8.92 18.18 4.21
C ARG A 28 8.00 17.06 4.69
N GLY A 29 7.45 17.25 5.88
CA GLY A 29 6.51 16.32 6.51
C GLY A 29 5.33 16.02 5.60
N VAL A 30 5.07 14.72 5.41
CA VAL A 30 3.78 14.25 4.93
C VAL A 30 2.81 14.40 6.12
N PRO A 31 1.68 15.11 5.98
CA PRO A 31 0.70 15.16 7.06
C PRO A 31 0.21 13.73 7.34
N ALA A 32 0.32 13.29 8.59
CA ALA A 32 -0.37 12.09 9.04
C ALA A 32 -1.87 12.30 8.82
N ASP A 33 -2.51 11.40 8.09
CA ASP A 33 -3.96 11.36 7.90
C ASP A 33 -4.62 11.11 9.26
N ARG A 34 -4.88 12.21 9.99
CA ARG A 34 -5.58 12.20 11.27
C ARG A 34 -7.07 12.09 10.98
N GLY A 35 -7.63 10.88 10.97
CA GLY A 35 -9.09 10.76 11.11
C GLY A 35 -9.75 9.44 10.71
N ARG A 36 -9.10 8.54 9.96
CA ARG A 36 -9.78 7.34 9.47
C ARG A 36 -9.47 6.12 10.35
N HIS A 37 -10.40 5.76 11.23
CA HIS A 37 -10.40 4.44 11.86
C HIS A 37 -10.75 3.40 10.79
N PRO A 38 -9.97 2.32 10.59
CA PRO A 38 -10.38 1.25 9.69
C PRO A 38 -11.67 0.62 10.23
N SER A 39 -12.71 0.62 9.41
CA SER A 39 -13.94 -0.09 9.73
C SER A 39 -13.64 -1.60 9.75
N SER A 40 -13.86 -2.26 10.89
CA SER A 40 -13.79 -3.73 11.00
C SER A 40 -14.93 -4.45 10.27
N LYS A 41 -15.92 -3.71 9.75
CA LYS A 41 -17.00 -4.27 8.96
C LYS A 41 -16.44 -4.69 7.60
N ARG A 42 -16.52 -5.99 7.31
CA ARG A 42 -16.30 -6.50 5.96
C ARG A 42 -17.29 -5.80 5.03
N VAL A 43 -16.77 -5.07 4.05
CA VAL A 43 -17.60 -4.50 2.98
C VAL A 43 -17.86 -5.63 2.00
N ASP A 44 -19.13 -5.95 1.78
CA ASP A 44 -19.51 -6.95 0.79
C ASP A 44 -19.14 -6.46 -0.60
N ARG A 45 -18.73 -7.40 -1.44
CA ARG A 45 -18.45 -7.13 -2.85
C ARG A 45 -19.76 -6.66 -3.53
N PRO A 46 -19.72 -5.57 -4.32
CA PRO A 46 -20.90 -5.08 -5.04
C PRO A 46 -21.41 -6.08 -6.08
N LEU A 47 -22.63 -5.87 -6.57
CA LEU A 47 -23.27 -6.77 -7.54
C LEU A 47 -22.56 -6.66 -8.90
N ALA A 48 -22.51 -7.77 -9.65
CA ALA A 48 -21.88 -7.79 -10.97
C ALA A 48 -22.46 -6.73 -11.94
N ALA A 49 -23.75 -6.42 -11.81
CA ALA A 49 -24.44 -5.39 -12.61
C ALA A 49 -23.96 -3.96 -12.32
N ASP A 50 -23.32 -3.72 -11.18
CA ASP A 50 -22.79 -2.40 -10.81
C ASP A 50 -21.45 -2.09 -11.48
N TRP A 51 -20.85 -3.07 -12.17
CA TRP A 51 -19.59 -2.85 -12.88
C TRP A 51 -19.79 -1.89 -14.06
N LYS A 52 -18.88 -0.92 -14.15
CA LYS A 52 -18.81 0.04 -15.26
C LYS A 52 -17.40 0.05 -15.80
N LYS A 53 -17.29 -0.07 -17.12
CA LYS A 53 -16.04 0.08 -17.84
C LYS A 53 -15.52 1.51 -17.68
N LEU A 54 -14.23 1.65 -17.43
CA LEU A 54 -13.53 2.94 -17.50
C LEU A 54 -13.15 3.22 -18.95
N GLU A 55 -13.69 4.29 -19.52
CA GLU A 55 -13.41 4.70 -20.90
C GLU A 55 -12.07 5.43 -21.04
N SER A 56 -11.57 6.03 -19.96
CA SER A 56 -10.27 6.70 -19.93
C SER A 56 -9.53 6.39 -18.64
N SER A 57 -8.20 6.49 -18.69
CA SER A 57 -7.41 6.39 -17.48
C SER A 57 -7.70 7.59 -16.57
N ARG A 58 -7.78 7.34 -15.28
CA ARG A 58 -7.74 8.43 -14.30
C ARG A 58 -6.33 8.98 -14.17
N GLU A 59 -6.25 10.16 -13.58
CA GLU A 59 -4.98 10.67 -13.07
C GLU A 59 -4.67 10.02 -11.72
N TYR A 60 -3.56 9.28 -11.69
CA TYR A 60 -2.96 8.68 -10.51
C TYR A 60 -1.99 9.67 -9.84
N ARG A 61 -1.34 9.25 -8.76
CA ARG A 61 -0.35 10.09 -8.08
C ARG A 61 0.73 10.56 -9.07
N ASN A 62 1.19 11.81 -8.91
CA ASN A 62 2.21 12.46 -9.73
C ASN A 62 1.80 12.67 -11.20
N GLY A 63 0.50 12.79 -11.51
CA GLY A 63 0.04 12.98 -12.88
C GLY A 63 0.16 11.75 -13.77
N ASN A 64 0.35 10.57 -13.17
CA ASN A 64 0.49 9.33 -13.92
C ASN A 64 -0.85 8.91 -14.53
N ALA A 65 -0.80 8.35 -15.75
CA ALA A 65 -1.96 7.77 -16.42
C ALA A 65 -1.56 6.41 -17.01
N LEU A 66 -2.50 5.47 -17.02
CA LEU A 66 -2.34 4.18 -17.68
C LEU A 66 -2.37 4.36 -19.20
N ARG A 67 -1.55 3.59 -19.89
CA ARG A 67 -1.69 3.41 -21.34
C ARG A 67 -2.96 2.63 -21.66
N GLU A 68 -3.48 2.74 -22.87
CA GLU A 68 -4.75 2.11 -23.29
C GLU A 68 -4.79 0.61 -22.99
N TYR A 69 -3.77 -0.14 -23.41
CA TYR A 69 -3.69 -1.59 -23.13
C TYR A 69 -3.61 -1.91 -21.63
N GLN A 70 -3.07 -1.00 -20.81
CA GLN A 70 -3.03 -1.18 -19.36
C GLN A 70 -4.40 -0.92 -18.73
N LEU A 71 -5.12 0.08 -19.25
CA LEU A 71 -6.50 0.36 -18.88
C LEU A 71 -7.43 -0.79 -19.24
N GLU A 72 -7.23 -1.43 -20.39
CA GLU A 72 -7.95 -2.66 -20.76
C GLU A 72 -7.70 -3.78 -19.75
N GLY A 73 -6.45 -4.01 -19.35
CA GLY A 73 -6.11 -4.97 -18.30
C GLY A 73 -6.77 -4.62 -16.96
N LEU A 74 -6.80 -3.34 -16.56
CA LEU A 74 -7.50 -2.88 -15.37
C LEU A 74 -9.02 -3.12 -15.45
N ASN A 75 -9.64 -2.81 -16.59
CA ASN A 75 -11.05 -3.08 -16.84
C ASN A 75 -11.35 -4.58 -16.75
N TRP A 76 -10.48 -5.43 -17.29
CA TRP A 76 -10.62 -6.88 -17.19
C TRP A 76 -10.51 -7.38 -15.74
N LEU A 77 -9.55 -6.88 -14.97
CA LEU A 77 -9.39 -7.23 -13.54
C LEU A 77 -10.62 -6.83 -12.73
N THR A 78 -11.08 -5.58 -12.89
CA THR A 78 -12.25 -5.09 -12.18
C THR A 78 -13.50 -5.86 -12.58
N PHE A 79 -13.71 -6.13 -13.87
CA PHE A 79 -14.84 -6.93 -14.36
C PHE A 79 -14.89 -8.31 -13.69
N ASN A 80 -13.77 -9.03 -13.67
CA ASN A 80 -13.71 -10.36 -13.04
C ASN A 80 -13.91 -10.28 -11.53
N TRP A 81 -13.36 -9.25 -10.86
CA TRP A 81 -13.59 -9.05 -9.43
C TRP A 81 -15.08 -8.87 -9.12
N TYR A 82 -15.81 -8.03 -9.87
CA TYR A 82 -17.27 -7.87 -9.71
C TYR A 82 -18.03 -9.19 -9.97
N ASN A 83 -17.52 -10.03 -10.86
CA ASN A 83 -18.09 -11.33 -11.17
C ASN A 83 -17.63 -12.46 -10.24
N SER A 84 -16.89 -12.16 -9.16
CA SER A 84 -16.33 -13.14 -8.24
C SER A 84 -15.46 -14.21 -8.89
N ARG A 85 -14.70 -13.83 -9.92
CA ARG A 85 -13.75 -14.70 -10.63
C ARG A 85 -12.31 -14.30 -10.28
N ASN A 86 -11.47 -15.30 -10.06
CA ASN A 86 -10.04 -15.09 -9.86
C ASN A 86 -9.36 -14.81 -11.21
N CYS A 87 -8.26 -14.06 -11.18
CA CYS A 87 -7.54 -13.60 -12.37
C CYS A 87 -6.10 -14.09 -12.39
N ILE A 88 -5.59 -14.37 -13.59
CA ILE A 88 -4.17 -14.55 -13.87
C ILE A 88 -3.80 -13.56 -14.98
N LEU A 89 -2.91 -12.60 -14.67
CA LEU A 89 -2.34 -11.71 -15.68
C LEU A 89 -1.11 -12.39 -16.31
N ALA A 90 -1.25 -12.83 -17.56
CA ALA A 90 -0.23 -13.59 -18.27
C ALA A 90 0.38 -12.81 -19.45
N ASP A 91 0.28 -11.49 -19.43
CA ASP A 91 0.82 -10.62 -20.49
C ASP A 91 2.35 -10.73 -20.59
N GLU A 92 2.90 -10.28 -21.72
CA GLU A 92 4.34 -10.21 -21.97
C GLU A 92 5.09 -9.46 -20.84
N MET A 93 6.34 -9.85 -20.61
CA MET A 93 7.21 -9.15 -19.67
C MET A 93 7.40 -7.70 -20.11
N GLY A 94 7.39 -6.76 -19.15
CA GLY A 94 7.54 -5.34 -19.46
C GLY A 94 6.24 -4.58 -19.77
N LEU A 95 5.10 -5.25 -19.97
CA LEU A 95 3.81 -4.57 -20.20
C LEU A 95 3.21 -3.89 -18.95
N GLY A 96 3.88 -3.98 -17.80
CA GLY A 96 3.48 -3.23 -16.60
C GLY A 96 2.38 -3.92 -15.77
N LYS A 97 2.38 -5.26 -15.71
CA LYS A 97 1.49 -6.06 -14.85
C LYS A 97 1.49 -5.60 -13.39
N THR A 98 2.64 -5.18 -12.88
CA THR A 98 2.76 -4.58 -11.53
C THR A 98 1.91 -3.33 -11.40
N ILE A 99 1.96 -2.42 -12.38
CA ILE A 99 1.18 -1.18 -12.36
C ILE A 99 -0.31 -1.49 -12.46
N GLN A 100 -0.73 -2.37 -13.38
CA GLN A 100 -2.14 -2.80 -13.48
C GLN A 100 -2.65 -3.39 -12.17
N SER A 101 -1.83 -4.18 -11.46
CA SER A 101 -2.20 -4.74 -10.17
C SER A 101 -2.33 -3.68 -9.08
N ILE A 102 -1.39 -2.72 -9.03
CA ILE A 102 -1.40 -1.62 -8.06
C ILE A 102 -2.60 -0.69 -8.29
N THR A 103 -2.86 -0.32 -9.54
CA THR A 103 -4.00 0.53 -9.87
C THR A 103 -5.33 -0.18 -9.63
N PHE A 104 -5.40 -1.50 -9.87
CA PHE A 104 -6.56 -2.30 -9.48
C PHE A 104 -6.86 -2.21 -7.97
N LEU A 105 -5.85 -2.39 -7.11
CA LEU A 105 -6.03 -2.25 -5.65
C LEU A 105 -6.47 -0.82 -5.27
N TYR A 106 -5.92 0.18 -5.96
CA TYR A 106 -6.32 1.57 -5.76
C TYR A 106 -7.78 1.84 -6.16
N GLU A 107 -8.27 1.26 -7.26
CA GLU A 107 -9.70 1.34 -7.62
C GLU A 107 -10.60 0.71 -6.55
N MET A 108 -10.17 -0.39 -5.93
CA MET A 108 -10.92 -1.02 -4.85
C MET A 108 -10.99 -0.11 -3.62
N TYR A 109 -9.86 0.49 -3.25
CA TYR A 109 -9.79 1.46 -2.16
C TYR A 109 -10.69 2.69 -2.40
N MET A 110 -10.71 3.22 -3.63
CA MET A 110 -11.59 4.33 -4.02
C MET A 110 -13.09 3.96 -3.95
N LYS A 111 -13.42 2.67 -4.01
CA LYS A 111 -14.78 2.14 -3.83
C LYS A 111 -15.09 1.76 -2.38
N SER A 112 -14.34 2.32 -1.43
CA SER A 112 -14.49 2.06 0.01
C SER A 112 -14.20 0.61 0.42
N ILE A 113 -13.48 -0.15 -0.40
CA ILE A 113 -12.91 -1.44 -0.01
C ILE A 113 -11.54 -1.15 0.61
N GLU A 114 -11.50 -0.90 1.91
CA GLU A 114 -10.31 -0.34 2.59
C GLU A 114 -9.20 -1.36 2.88
N GLY A 115 -9.42 -2.65 2.61
CA GLY A 115 -8.42 -3.71 2.80
C GLY A 115 -8.56 -4.45 4.14
N PRO A 116 -7.53 -5.18 4.60
CA PRO A 116 -6.15 -5.19 4.10
C PRO A 116 -5.96 -5.90 2.76
N PHE A 117 -5.07 -5.39 1.92
CA PHE A 117 -4.62 -6.05 0.68
C PHE A 117 -3.23 -6.67 0.88
N LEU A 118 -3.10 -7.97 0.60
CA LEU A 118 -1.84 -8.69 0.70
C LEU A 118 -1.23 -8.88 -0.69
N VAL A 119 -0.02 -8.36 -0.89
CA VAL A 119 0.80 -8.61 -2.09
C VAL A 119 1.99 -9.49 -1.69
N ILE A 120 2.12 -10.65 -2.33
CA ILE A 120 3.25 -11.55 -2.15
C ILE A 120 4.10 -11.48 -3.41
N ALA A 121 5.38 -11.19 -3.23
CA ALA A 121 6.33 -11.07 -4.34
C ALA A 121 7.71 -11.63 -3.94
N PRO A 122 8.54 -12.08 -4.90
CA PRO A 122 9.93 -12.45 -4.63
C PRO A 122 10.71 -11.32 -3.95
N LEU A 123 11.60 -11.65 -3.02
CA LEU A 123 12.36 -10.68 -2.21
C LEU A 123 13.07 -9.62 -3.06
N SER A 124 13.65 -10.04 -4.19
CA SER A 124 14.35 -9.15 -5.13
C SER A 124 13.46 -8.09 -5.77
N THR A 125 12.14 -8.33 -5.84
CA THR A 125 11.18 -7.43 -6.49
C THR A 125 10.43 -6.54 -5.50
N ILE A 126 10.51 -6.80 -4.19
CA ILE A 126 9.81 -6.00 -3.17
C ILE A 126 10.15 -4.50 -3.26
N PRO A 127 11.43 -4.08 -3.39
CA PRO A 127 11.74 -2.65 -3.52
C PRO A 127 11.10 -2.00 -4.75
N ASN A 128 10.92 -2.78 -5.83
CA ASN A 128 10.22 -2.30 -7.02
C ASN A 128 8.73 -2.09 -6.74
N TRP A 129 8.07 -3.06 -6.10
CA TRP A 129 6.66 -2.94 -5.70
C TRP A 129 6.42 -1.74 -4.78
N GLU A 130 7.25 -1.56 -3.74
CA GLU A 130 7.14 -0.42 -2.83
C GLU A 130 7.28 0.92 -3.56
N ARG A 131 8.26 1.02 -4.48
CA ARG A 131 8.45 2.22 -5.30
C ARG A 131 7.21 2.50 -6.14
N GLU A 132 6.70 1.51 -6.88
CA GLU A 132 5.55 1.71 -7.75
C GLU A 132 4.30 2.10 -6.96
N PHE A 133 4.04 1.48 -5.81
CA PHE A 133 2.92 1.89 -4.96
C PHE A 133 3.02 3.37 -4.55
N ARG A 134 4.21 3.82 -4.15
CA ARG A 134 4.45 5.22 -3.77
C ARG A 134 4.38 6.19 -4.94
N THR A 135 4.76 5.75 -6.14
CA THR A 135 4.73 6.56 -7.35
C THR A 135 3.31 6.70 -7.91
N TRP A 136 2.50 5.65 -7.83
CA TRP A 136 1.18 5.59 -8.47
C TRP A 136 0.00 5.86 -7.52
N THR A 137 0.16 5.66 -6.21
CA THR A 137 -0.98 5.69 -5.28
C THR A 137 -0.67 6.47 -3.99
N GLN A 138 -1.74 6.81 -3.26
CA GLN A 138 -1.68 7.34 -1.89
C GLN A 138 -1.92 6.25 -0.82
N LEU A 139 -1.93 4.97 -1.21
CA LEU A 139 -2.10 3.87 -0.26
C LEU A 139 -0.93 3.82 0.72
N ASN A 140 -1.22 3.53 1.98
CA ASN A 140 -0.18 3.18 2.94
C ASN A 140 0.37 1.79 2.61
N VAL A 141 1.69 1.67 2.47
CA VAL A 141 2.36 0.41 2.13
C VAL A 141 3.34 0.05 3.22
N VAL A 142 3.08 -1.10 3.84
CA VAL A 142 3.93 -1.68 4.88
C VAL A 142 4.69 -2.86 4.29
N VAL A 143 6.01 -2.72 4.22
CA VAL A 143 6.89 -3.74 3.67
C VAL A 143 7.30 -4.71 4.79
N TYR A 144 6.75 -5.93 4.75
CA TYR A 144 6.99 -6.96 5.77
C TYR A 144 8.10 -7.94 5.36
N HIS A 145 9.36 -7.54 5.51
CA HIS A 145 10.51 -8.45 5.40
C HIS A 145 11.68 -8.05 6.32
N GLY A 146 12.69 -8.91 6.43
CA GLY A 146 13.90 -8.67 7.24
C GLY A 146 14.04 -9.59 8.45
N SER A 147 14.92 -9.20 9.38
CA SER A 147 15.25 -9.97 10.57
C SER A 147 14.03 -10.21 11.48
N GLN A 148 14.15 -11.17 12.42
CA GLN A 148 13.10 -11.40 13.42
C GLN A 148 12.79 -10.13 14.24
N ALA A 149 13.82 -9.34 14.57
CA ALA A 149 13.66 -8.06 15.27
C ALA A 149 12.89 -7.04 14.41
N SER A 150 13.25 -6.91 13.12
CA SER A 150 12.56 -6.01 12.19
C SER A 150 11.08 -6.36 12.07
N ARG A 151 10.75 -7.65 11.96
CA ARG A 151 9.36 -8.13 11.89
C ARG A 151 8.57 -7.86 13.18
N LYS A 152 9.19 -8.05 14.36
CA LYS A 152 8.57 -7.71 15.65
C LYS A 152 8.24 -6.21 15.75
N THR A 153 9.13 -5.34 15.27
CA THR A 153 8.86 -3.90 15.22
C THR A 153 7.69 -3.59 14.30
N ILE A 154 7.63 -4.16 13.10
CA ILE A 154 6.51 -3.93 12.17
C ILE A 154 5.19 -4.39 12.79
N GLN A 155 5.17 -5.57 13.42
CA GLN A 155 3.97 -6.08 14.11
C GLN A 155 3.50 -5.12 15.22
N ALA A 156 4.44 -4.57 16.00
CA ALA A 156 4.12 -3.74 17.16
C ALA A 156 3.63 -2.32 16.82
N TYR A 157 3.94 -1.81 15.62
CA TYR A 157 3.71 -0.40 15.27
C TYR A 157 2.90 -0.17 13.98
N GLU A 158 2.87 -1.13 13.06
CA GLU A 158 2.27 -0.94 11.71
C GLU A 158 1.08 -1.88 11.45
N MET A 159 0.96 -3.01 12.16
CA MET A 159 -0.13 -3.98 11.93
C MET A 159 -1.44 -3.64 12.64
N TYR A 160 -1.37 -2.90 13.74
CA TYR A 160 -2.53 -2.55 14.55
C TYR A 160 -2.60 -1.05 14.75
N TYR A 161 -3.77 -0.45 14.53
CA TYR A 161 -4.04 0.87 15.07
C TYR A 161 -3.99 0.73 16.59
N ARG A 162 -3.07 1.42 17.27
CA ARG A 162 -3.17 1.55 18.73
C ARG A 162 -4.51 2.23 18.99
N ASP A 163 -5.39 1.56 19.71
CA ASP A 163 -6.62 2.16 20.19
C ASP A 163 -6.27 3.47 20.90
N ALA A 164 -6.59 4.59 20.27
CA ALA A 164 -6.48 5.90 20.86
C ALA A 164 -7.61 6.14 21.88
N GLN A 165 -7.97 5.11 22.66
CA GLN A 165 -9.06 5.15 23.65
C GLN A 165 -8.69 4.64 25.04
N VAL A 166 -7.40 4.57 25.42
CA VAL A 166 -7.01 4.37 26.83
C VAL A 166 -6.43 5.64 27.46
N ARG A 167 -7.03 6.80 27.16
CA ARG A 167 -6.84 8.03 27.94
C ARG A 167 -8.11 8.87 28.04
N ARG A 168 -9.13 8.34 28.72
CA ARG A 168 -10.06 9.20 29.48
C ARG A 168 -10.52 8.47 30.75
N GLY A 169 -9.93 8.92 31.87
CA GLY A 169 -10.45 8.83 33.25
C GLY A 169 -10.48 7.42 33.85
N GLY A 170 -10.01 7.19 35.06
CA GLY A 170 -10.14 8.05 36.23
C GLY A 170 -11.00 7.27 37.22
#